data_AF-A0A3D3LEQ9-F1
#
_entry.id   AF-A0A3D3LEQ9-F1
#
_cell.length_a   1.000
_cell.length_b   1.000
_cell.length_c   1.000
_cell.angle_alpha   90.00
_cell.angle_beta   90.00
_cell.angle_gamma   90.00
#
_symmetry.space_group_name_H-M   'P 1'
#
loop_
_entity.id
_entity.type
_entity.pdbx_description
1 polymer ?
#
loop_
_entity_poly.entity_id
_entity_poly.type
_entity_poly.pdbx_seq_one_letter_code
_entity_poly.pdbx_strand_id
1 'polypeptide(L)'
;MTALRLSILLLCLGGGGWHLERERQAGRLRQVDEWFLDFLTANARERLETPDPAAAPEVALVTLRERDRAEYAAWPPPPLDWRTILQGLAPFEPDVLVVAAPLNWGQPAPDFLPALAEALLAFPSVVLGMEAQWQDVPPPHAPFLGGLEDQLPRLSNVSGDAELAPSLKALVTAPDPALLGQSELGVLAVRAEGGGWRLPYALRAGDALVPALAAQALARRVRTPYALHRLRLGPGAGAFLEQGRFVPLAVNGEMRVSAPAEGVPEVSALGLMTGTLAEGLPAVEKQALSGGRIVVIGIEAADGSCEARLLARALAGALALPRLRVLTLREQWAVWAASGLAAAWLVLRVRRGRALSTGAGLMFAALVAVFLVFQSALVWCPPTMPVFALASGALIARIFGRAGAGNAAPQPEKAP
;
A
#
# COMPACT_ATOMS: atom_id res chain seq x y z
N MET A 1 25.13 -21.99 -40.24
CA MET A 1 25.11 -20.62 -39.66
C MET A 1 23.85 -20.28 -38.86
N THR A 2 22.64 -20.69 -39.29
CA THR A 2 21.38 -20.44 -38.57
C THR A 2 21.31 -21.13 -37.20
N ALA A 3 21.69 -22.42 -37.13
CA ALA A 3 21.75 -23.17 -35.87
C ALA A 3 22.68 -22.50 -34.85
N LEU A 4 23.90 -22.11 -35.26
CA LEU A 4 24.86 -21.40 -34.41
C LEU A 4 24.29 -20.09 -33.84
N ARG A 5 23.58 -19.30 -34.65
CA ARG A 5 22.96 -18.03 -34.19
C ARG A 5 21.87 -18.26 -33.14
N LEU A 6 21.07 -19.31 -33.32
CA LEU A 6 20.05 -19.70 -32.35
C LEU A 6 20.65 -20.27 -31.08
N SER A 7 21.73 -21.07 -31.18
CA SER A 7 22.45 -21.58 -30.01
C SER A 7 23.06 -20.44 -29.19
N ILE A 8 23.66 -19.43 -29.84
CA ILE A 8 24.18 -18.23 -29.16
C ILE A 8 23.04 -17.47 -28.49
N LEU A 9 21.92 -17.26 -29.17
CA LEU A 9 20.75 -16.59 -28.58
C LEU A 9 20.21 -17.36 -27.37
N LEU A 10 20.06 -18.68 -27.46
CA LEU A 10 19.59 -19.51 -26.34
C LEU A 10 20.56 -19.48 -25.16
N LEU A 11 21.87 -19.47 -25.41
CA LEU A 11 22.89 -19.29 -24.37
C LEU A 11 22.78 -17.90 -23.72
N CYS A 12 22.60 -16.84 -24.50
CA CYS A 12 22.42 -15.47 -23.97
C CYS A 12 21.11 -15.31 -23.19
N LEU A 13 20.00 -15.88 -23.67
CA LEU A 13 18.71 -15.82 -22.98
C LEU A 13 18.70 -16.69 -21.72
N GLY A 14 19.28 -17.90 -21.78
CA GLY A 14 19.36 -18.79 -20.63
C GLY A 14 20.33 -18.28 -19.56
N GLY A 15 21.57 -18.00 -19.93
CA GLY A 15 22.60 -17.50 -19.01
C GLY A 15 22.32 -16.08 -18.51
N GLY A 16 21.90 -15.19 -19.42
CA GLY A 16 21.50 -13.83 -19.08
C GLY A 16 20.22 -13.79 -18.28
N GLY A 17 19.21 -14.58 -18.64
CA GLY A 17 17.96 -14.69 -17.86
C GLY A 17 18.22 -15.21 -16.45
N TRP A 18 19.08 -16.23 -16.29
CA TRP A 18 19.47 -16.71 -14.96
C TRP A 18 20.21 -15.66 -14.14
N HIS A 19 21.14 -14.92 -14.76
CA HIS A 19 21.85 -13.83 -14.09
C HIS A 19 20.89 -12.70 -13.70
N LEU A 20 20.00 -12.27 -14.60
CA LEU A 20 19.01 -11.24 -14.30
C LEU A 20 18.03 -11.66 -13.21
N GLU A 21 17.59 -12.92 -13.20
CA GLU A 21 16.73 -13.42 -12.13
C GLU A 21 17.47 -13.37 -10.78
N ARG A 22 18.75 -13.74 -10.75
CA ARG A 22 19.60 -13.63 -9.56
C ARG A 22 19.79 -12.17 -9.13
N GLU A 23 20.03 -11.26 -10.07
CA GLU A 23 20.16 -9.82 -9.83
C GLU A 23 18.85 -9.17 -9.36
N ARG A 24 17.72 -9.68 -9.83
CA ARG A 24 16.38 -9.29 -9.38
C ARG A 24 16.12 -9.78 -7.96
N GLN A 25 16.48 -11.01 -7.63
CA GLN A 25 16.43 -11.54 -6.27
C GLN A 25 17.37 -10.78 -5.32
N ALA A 26 18.51 -10.32 -5.82
CA ALA A 26 19.43 -9.44 -5.10
C ALA A 26 18.95 -7.98 -4.99
N GLY A 27 17.78 -7.64 -5.58
CA GLY A 27 17.14 -6.33 -5.47
C GLY A 27 17.68 -5.23 -6.40
N ARG A 28 18.74 -5.47 -7.19
CA ARG A 28 19.35 -4.44 -8.04
C ARG A 28 18.48 -4.07 -9.25
N LEU A 29 17.83 -5.07 -9.85
CA LEU A 29 16.91 -4.84 -10.99
C LEU A 29 15.50 -4.44 -10.55
N ARG A 30 15.17 -4.62 -9.27
CA ARG A 30 13.89 -4.23 -8.69
C ARG A 30 13.62 -2.74 -8.86
N GLN A 31 14.65 -1.90 -8.79
CA GLN A 31 14.53 -0.45 -8.96
C GLN A 31 14.01 -0.05 -10.35
N VAL A 32 14.40 -0.76 -11.42
CA VAL A 32 13.93 -0.47 -12.78
C VAL A 32 12.47 -0.84 -12.95
N ASP A 33 12.09 -2.02 -12.45
CA ASP A 33 10.69 -2.48 -12.43
C ASP A 33 9.81 -1.50 -11.63
N GLU A 34 10.28 -1.08 -10.45
CA GLU A 34 9.59 -0.12 -9.59
C GLU A 34 9.47 1.27 -10.22
N TRP A 35 10.52 1.78 -10.86
CA TRP A 35 10.45 3.06 -11.57
C TRP A 35 9.44 3.03 -12.71
N PHE A 36 9.38 1.94 -13.47
CA PHE A 36 8.39 1.80 -14.53
C PHE A 36 6.97 1.65 -13.97
N LEU A 37 6.79 0.92 -12.86
CA LEU A 37 5.51 0.86 -12.16
C LEU A 37 5.06 2.24 -11.65
N ASP A 38 5.97 3.05 -11.14
CA ASP A 38 5.69 4.42 -10.71
C ASP A 38 5.24 5.28 -11.89
N PHE A 39 5.88 5.13 -13.06
CA PHE A 39 5.43 5.79 -14.28
C PHE A 39 4.01 5.35 -14.67
N LEU A 40 3.71 4.05 -14.64
CA LEU A 40 2.39 3.53 -14.98
C LEU A 40 1.30 4.03 -14.02
N THR A 41 1.55 3.96 -12.71
CA THR A 41 0.61 4.41 -11.68
C THR A 41 0.37 5.92 -11.75
N ALA A 42 1.41 6.73 -11.98
CA ALA A 42 1.27 8.17 -12.18
C ALA A 42 0.35 8.51 -13.36
N ASN A 43 0.42 7.73 -14.45
CA ASN A 43 -0.42 7.94 -15.63
C ASN A 43 -1.82 7.32 -15.51
N ALA A 44 -2.06 6.37 -14.60
CA ALA A 44 -3.37 5.73 -14.41
C ALA A 44 -4.09 6.24 -13.15
N ARG A 45 -3.66 7.38 -12.62
CA ARG A 45 -4.03 7.89 -11.30
C ARG A 45 -5.54 8.07 -11.11
N GLU A 46 -6.23 8.58 -12.12
CA GLU A 46 -7.70 8.75 -12.09
C GLU A 46 -8.42 7.42 -11.82
N ARG A 47 -8.01 6.34 -12.47
CA ARG A 47 -8.59 5.00 -12.24
C ARG A 47 -8.22 4.44 -10.88
N LEU A 48 -7.01 4.69 -10.40
CA LEU A 48 -6.54 4.25 -9.08
C LEU A 48 -7.13 5.07 -7.93
N GLU A 49 -7.71 6.23 -8.20
CA GLU A 49 -8.44 7.07 -7.23
C GLU A 49 -9.95 6.87 -7.29
N THR A 50 -10.47 6.19 -8.31
CA THR A 50 -11.90 5.89 -8.46
C THR A 50 -12.25 4.60 -7.71
N PRO A 51 -13.16 4.63 -6.71
CA PRO A 51 -13.60 3.43 -6.02
C PRO A 51 -14.24 2.41 -6.95
N ASP A 52 -14.02 1.12 -6.69
CA ASP A 52 -14.71 0.03 -7.35
C ASP A 52 -16.15 -0.04 -6.81
N PRO A 53 -17.19 0.20 -7.64
CA PRO A 53 -18.58 0.16 -7.19
C PRO A 53 -19.03 -1.23 -6.71
N ALA A 54 -18.29 -2.29 -7.07
CA ALA A 54 -18.57 -3.64 -6.60
C ALA A 54 -17.88 -3.98 -5.26
N ALA A 55 -17.07 -3.09 -4.71
CA ALA A 55 -16.38 -3.33 -3.45
C ALA A 55 -17.38 -3.38 -2.28
N ALA A 56 -17.35 -4.47 -1.51
CA ALA A 56 -18.13 -4.58 -0.29
C ALA A 56 -17.57 -3.66 0.81
N PRO A 57 -18.41 -3.12 1.71
CA PRO A 57 -17.94 -2.35 2.84
C PRO A 57 -17.11 -3.24 3.78
N GLU A 58 -15.82 -2.97 3.88
CA GLU A 58 -14.88 -3.73 4.73
C GLU A 58 -14.60 -3.04 6.08
N VAL A 59 -15.15 -1.85 6.32
CA VAL A 59 -14.87 -1.04 7.52
C VAL A 59 -16.17 -0.70 8.23
N ALA A 60 -16.20 -0.91 9.55
CA ALA A 60 -17.27 -0.44 10.42
C ALA A 60 -16.71 0.53 11.46
N LEU A 61 -17.49 1.55 11.81
CA LEU A 61 -17.16 2.53 12.84
C LEU A 61 -18.01 2.27 14.08
N VAL A 62 -17.38 2.10 15.23
CA VAL A 62 -18.03 2.08 16.54
C VAL A 62 -17.74 3.42 17.23
N THR A 63 -18.79 4.14 17.62
CA THR A 63 -18.66 5.46 18.26
C THR A 63 -19.12 5.42 19.70
N LEU A 64 -18.29 5.94 20.59
CA LEU A 64 -18.68 6.35 21.94
C LEU A 64 -19.10 7.82 21.84
N ARG A 65 -20.42 8.07 21.85
CA ARG A 65 -20.98 9.39 21.57
C ARG A 65 -21.04 10.23 22.84
N GLU A 66 -20.59 11.48 22.78
CA GLU A 66 -20.64 12.41 23.92
C GLU A 66 -22.08 12.61 24.44
N ARG A 67 -23.07 12.62 23.54
CA ARG A 67 -24.49 12.76 23.92
C ARG A 67 -24.99 11.63 24.83
N ASP A 68 -24.33 10.48 24.77
CA ASP A 68 -24.67 9.28 25.56
C ASP A 68 -23.79 9.19 26.84
N ARG A 69 -23.02 10.24 27.19
CA ARG A 69 -22.06 10.22 28.32
C ARG A 69 -22.66 9.78 29.65
N ALA A 70 -23.95 10.03 29.87
CA ALA A 70 -24.65 9.71 31.11
C ALA A 70 -24.92 8.21 31.29
N GLU A 71 -24.84 7.43 30.21
CA GLU A 71 -25.04 5.98 30.20
C GLU A 71 -23.74 5.21 30.50
N TYR A 72 -22.59 5.89 30.47
CA TYR A 72 -21.29 5.33 30.83
C TYR A 72 -21.00 5.54 32.32
N ALA A 73 -20.16 4.69 32.89
CA ALA A 73 -19.83 4.78 34.32
C ALA A 73 -19.01 6.04 34.66
N ALA A 74 -18.23 6.55 33.70
CA ALA A 74 -17.53 7.84 33.76
C ALA A 74 -17.25 8.34 32.33
N TRP A 75 -16.81 9.60 32.21
CA TRP A 75 -16.42 10.19 30.93
C TRP A 75 -15.02 10.83 30.99
N PRO A 76 -14.08 10.47 30.09
CA PRO A 76 -14.16 9.39 29.10
C PRO A 76 -14.41 8.00 29.72
N PRO A 77 -14.92 7.02 28.95
CA PRO A 77 -15.31 5.72 29.50
C PRO A 77 -14.17 4.97 30.22
N PRO A 78 -14.41 4.41 31.42
CA PRO A 78 -13.41 3.69 32.18
C PRO A 78 -13.08 2.32 31.56
N PRO A 79 -12.00 1.64 31.99
CA PRO A 79 -11.58 0.36 31.41
C PRO A 79 -12.67 -0.73 31.41
N LEU A 80 -13.58 -0.71 32.38
CA LEU A 80 -14.68 -1.67 32.48
C LEU A 80 -15.67 -1.53 31.31
N ASP A 81 -15.98 -0.30 30.90
CA ASP A 81 -16.90 -0.02 29.79
C ASP A 81 -16.26 -0.47 28.47
N TRP A 82 -14.97 -0.16 28.27
CA TRP A 82 -14.19 -0.67 27.14
C TRP A 82 -14.17 -2.19 27.09
N ARG A 83 -13.95 -2.87 28.22
CA ARG A 83 -13.98 -4.34 28.28
C ARG A 83 -15.33 -4.88 27.80
N THR A 84 -16.43 -4.27 28.23
CA THR A 84 -17.78 -4.69 27.88
C THR A 84 -18.05 -4.46 26.39
N ILE A 85 -17.64 -3.32 25.83
CA ILE A 85 -17.71 -3.04 24.38
C ILE A 85 -16.94 -4.10 23.58
N LEU A 86 -15.71 -4.41 24.00
CA LEU A 86 -14.86 -5.40 23.33
C LEU A 86 -15.46 -6.82 23.40
N GLN A 87 -16.03 -7.20 24.53
CA GLN A 87 -16.74 -8.47 24.68
C GLN A 87 -17.96 -8.56 23.76
N GLY A 88 -18.71 -7.47 23.60
CA GLY A 88 -19.82 -7.38 22.65
C GLY A 88 -19.38 -7.42 21.18
N LEU A 89 -18.14 -6.98 20.89
CA LEU A 89 -17.58 -6.97 19.55
C LEU A 89 -16.94 -8.32 19.13
N ALA A 90 -16.42 -9.08 20.09
CA ALA A 90 -15.71 -10.34 19.82
C ALA A 90 -16.48 -11.34 18.93
N PRO A 91 -17.82 -11.54 19.07
CA PRO A 91 -18.58 -12.47 18.22
C PRO A 91 -18.60 -12.11 16.73
N PHE A 92 -18.25 -10.88 16.36
CA PHE A 92 -18.21 -10.44 14.96
C PHE A 92 -16.87 -10.72 14.27
N GLU A 93 -15.87 -11.22 15.00
CA GLU A 93 -14.57 -11.68 14.47
C GLU A 93 -13.89 -10.69 13.49
N PRO A 94 -13.63 -9.42 13.90
CA PRO A 94 -12.94 -8.49 13.01
C PRO A 94 -11.48 -8.95 12.77
N ASP A 95 -11.00 -8.79 11.53
CA ASP A 95 -9.60 -9.08 11.15
C ASP A 95 -8.63 -8.10 11.85
N VAL A 96 -9.07 -6.85 12.02
CA VAL A 96 -8.29 -5.77 12.64
C VAL A 96 -9.20 -4.91 13.52
N LEU A 97 -8.85 -4.81 14.79
CA LEU A 97 -9.42 -3.86 15.73
C LEU A 97 -8.54 -2.61 15.79
N VAL A 98 -9.10 -1.45 15.52
CA VAL A 98 -8.41 -0.16 15.60
C VAL A 98 -9.06 0.67 16.70
N VAL A 99 -8.31 1.03 17.73
CA VAL A 99 -8.78 1.95 18.76
C VAL A 99 -8.19 3.31 18.49
N ALA A 100 -8.97 4.20 17.89
CA ALA A 100 -8.60 5.58 17.59
C ALA A 100 -8.82 6.49 18.81
N ALA A 101 -8.30 6.05 19.95
CA ALA A 101 -8.23 6.78 21.21
C ALA A 101 -7.00 6.27 21.98
N PRO A 102 -6.28 7.14 22.70
CA PRO A 102 -5.05 6.72 23.36
C PRO A 102 -5.25 5.74 24.51
N LEU A 103 -6.45 5.48 25.05
CA LEU A 103 -6.68 4.54 26.17
C LEU A 103 -5.67 4.71 27.33
N ASN A 104 -5.72 5.88 27.95
CA ASN A 104 -4.88 6.23 29.10
C ASN A 104 -5.76 6.89 30.18
N TRP A 105 -5.65 6.40 31.42
CA TRP A 105 -6.45 6.87 32.56
C TRP A 105 -5.59 7.48 33.69
N GLY A 106 -4.31 7.74 33.42
CA GLY A 106 -3.39 8.35 34.37
C GLY A 106 -2.85 7.40 35.43
N GLN A 107 -2.22 7.98 36.45
CA GLN A 107 -1.65 7.25 37.59
C GLN A 107 -2.37 7.67 38.90
N PRO A 108 -2.74 6.72 39.77
CA PRO A 108 -2.54 5.28 39.65
C PRO A 108 -3.43 4.63 38.57
N ALA A 109 -2.94 3.55 37.96
CA ALA A 109 -3.69 2.80 36.96
C ALA A 109 -4.99 2.21 37.57
N PRO A 110 -6.13 2.22 36.85
CA PRO A 110 -7.39 1.65 37.37
C PRO A 110 -7.36 0.13 37.52
N ASP A 111 -8.11 -0.39 38.50
CA ASP A 111 -8.13 -1.83 38.85
C ASP A 111 -8.56 -2.76 37.70
N PHE A 112 -9.41 -2.29 36.77
CA PHE A 112 -9.93 -3.10 35.67
C PHE A 112 -9.03 -3.12 34.42
N LEU A 113 -7.88 -2.44 34.44
CA LEU A 113 -6.97 -2.36 33.31
C LEU A 113 -6.41 -3.74 32.87
N PRO A 114 -6.07 -4.69 33.77
CA PRO A 114 -5.67 -6.04 33.37
C PRO A 114 -6.78 -6.82 32.65
N ALA A 115 -8.03 -6.66 33.10
CA ALA A 115 -9.17 -7.33 32.47
C ALA A 115 -9.49 -6.75 31.08
N LEU A 116 -9.21 -5.46 30.86
CA LEU A 116 -9.26 -4.85 29.54
C LEU A 116 -8.16 -5.41 28.63
N ALA A 117 -6.93 -5.52 29.13
CA ALA A 117 -5.82 -6.11 28.39
C ALA A 117 -6.13 -7.57 27.97
N GLU A 118 -6.76 -8.35 28.84
CA GLU A 118 -7.20 -9.72 28.54
C GLU A 118 -8.27 -9.76 27.45
N ALA A 119 -9.23 -8.82 27.45
CA ALA A 119 -10.26 -8.75 26.42
C ALA A 119 -9.70 -8.44 25.02
N LEU A 120 -8.59 -7.69 24.94
CA LEU A 120 -7.91 -7.44 23.67
C LEU A 120 -7.29 -8.70 23.06
N LEU A 121 -7.00 -9.73 23.86
CA LEU A 121 -6.41 -10.99 23.39
C LEU A 121 -7.36 -11.81 22.50
N ALA A 122 -8.65 -11.53 22.57
CA ALA A 122 -9.65 -12.20 21.73
C ALA A 122 -9.57 -11.78 20.25
N PHE A 123 -8.84 -10.70 19.94
CA PHE A 123 -8.75 -10.15 18.59
C PHE A 123 -7.45 -10.56 17.89
N PRO A 124 -7.49 -10.92 16.59
CA PRO A 124 -6.31 -11.39 15.87
C PRO A 124 -5.27 -10.28 15.63
N SER A 125 -5.69 -9.02 15.61
CA SER A 125 -4.81 -7.86 15.44
C SER A 125 -5.44 -6.64 16.09
N VAL A 126 -4.72 -6.00 16.99
CA VAL A 126 -5.13 -4.76 17.66
C VAL A 126 -4.14 -3.66 17.35
N VAL A 127 -4.63 -2.51 16.89
CA VAL A 127 -3.83 -1.30 16.71
C VAL A 127 -4.39 -0.20 17.61
N LEU A 128 -3.60 0.22 18.59
CA LEU A 128 -3.93 1.30 19.51
C LEU A 128 -3.38 2.63 18.97
N GLY A 129 -4.25 3.63 18.94
CA GLY A 129 -3.90 4.99 18.58
C GLY A 129 -3.04 5.64 19.64
N MET A 130 -2.03 6.39 19.24
CA MET A 130 -1.35 7.34 20.10
C MET A 130 -1.60 8.75 19.59
N GLU A 131 -2.04 9.64 20.46
CA GLU A 131 -2.35 11.01 20.09
C GLU A 131 -1.08 11.81 19.93
N ALA A 132 -0.88 12.46 18.78
CA ALA A 132 0.31 13.25 18.53
C ALA A 132 0.04 14.55 17.76
N GLN A 133 0.87 15.54 18.04
CA GLN A 133 0.94 16.77 17.28
C GLN A 133 2.00 16.65 16.18
N TRP A 134 1.71 17.28 15.03
CA TRP A 134 2.62 17.34 13.91
C TRP A 134 2.62 18.71 13.25
N GLN A 135 3.64 18.96 12.45
CA GLN A 135 3.88 20.21 11.75
C GLN A 135 4.56 19.94 10.40
N ASP A 136 4.35 20.83 9.43
CA ASP A 136 4.93 20.66 8.08
C ASP A 136 6.46 20.88 8.09
N VAL A 137 6.95 21.81 8.92
CA VAL A 137 8.38 22.12 9.04
C VAL A 137 8.99 21.26 10.15
N PRO A 138 10.13 20.59 9.95
CA PRO A 138 10.76 19.78 11.01
C PRO A 138 11.19 20.64 12.21
N PRO A 139 10.97 20.17 13.45
CA PRO A 139 11.46 20.87 14.64
C PRO A 139 13.00 20.82 14.73
N PRO A 140 13.64 21.79 15.41
CA PRO A 140 15.10 21.84 15.58
C PRO A 140 15.66 20.73 16.49
N HIS A 141 14.78 20.03 17.22
CA HIS A 141 15.12 18.95 18.13
C HIS A 141 14.27 17.71 17.80
N ALA A 142 14.77 16.53 18.16
CA ALA A 142 14.01 15.30 18.02
C ALA A 142 12.66 15.39 18.77
N PRO A 143 11.56 14.83 18.21
CA PRO A 143 10.27 14.87 18.87
C PRO A 143 10.32 14.10 20.19
N PHE A 144 9.60 14.61 21.19
CA PHE A 144 9.39 13.88 22.43
C PHE A 144 8.42 12.72 22.18
N LEU A 145 8.90 11.49 22.37
CA LEU A 145 8.16 10.24 22.15
C LEU A 145 7.84 9.48 23.45
N GLY A 146 8.18 10.06 24.60
CA GLY A 146 7.81 9.50 25.91
C GLY A 146 8.40 8.12 26.20
N GLY A 147 9.55 7.75 25.62
CA GLY A 147 10.18 6.44 25.84
C GLY A 147 9.67 5.33 24.90
N LEU A 148 8.88 5.68 23.87
CA LEU A 148 8.32 4.73 22.89
C LEU A 148 9.15 4.64 21.60
N GLU A 149 10.34 5.23 21.55
CA GLU A 149 11.18 5.33 20.35
C GLU A 149 11.53 3.96 19.72
N ASP A 150 11.69 2.95 20.58
CA ASP A 150 12.04 1.58 20.20
C ASP A 150 10.80 0.70 19.93
N GLN A 151 9.63 1.14 20.38
CA GLN A 151 8.36 0.43 20.20
C GLN A 151 7.63 0.86 18.92
N LEU A 152 7.98 2.04 18.41
CA LEU A 152 7.37 2.57 17.20
C LEU A 152 7.88 1.85 15.94
N PRO A 153 6.97 1.33 15.10
CA PRO A 153 7.34 0.74 13.83
C PRO A 153 7.97 1.80 12.90
N ARG A 154 8.85 1.35 12.00
CA ARG A 154 9.54 2.22 11.04
C ARG A 154 9.30 1.74 9.61
N LEU A 155 9.06 2.68 8.70
CA LEU A 155 9.02 2.41 7.27
C LEU A 155 10.44 2.36 6.73
N SER A 156 10.85 1.21 6.18
CA SER A 156 12.21 1.00 5.68
C SER A 156 12.33 1.20 4.16
N ASN A 157 11.25 1.04 3.41
CA ASN A 157 11.26 1.17 1.95
C ASN A 157 10.54 2.44 1.53
N VAL A 158 11.27 3.55 1.56
CA VAL A 158 10.77 4.88 1.20
C VAL A 158 11.52 5.38 -0.04
N SER A 159 10.78 5.93 -0.99
CA SER A 159 11.29 6.49 -2.23
C SER A 159 10.78 7.90 -2.44
N GLY A 160 11.56 8.71 -3.17
CA GLY A 160 11.28 10.14 -3.31
C GLY A 160 11.86 10.95 -2.17
N ASP A 161 11.34 12.14 -1.96
CA ASP A 161 11.83 13.07 -0.95
C ASP A 161 11.10 12.86 0.39
N ALA A 162 11.81 12.27 1.35
CA ALA A 162 11.31 12.02 2.70
C ALA A 162 11.07 13.31 3.50
N GLU A 163 11.69 14.42 3.09
CA GLU A 163 11.51 15.70 3.78
C GLU A 163 10.13 16.31 3.56
N LEU A 164 9.43 15.89 2.51
CA LEU A 164 8.05 16.26 2.25
C LEU A 164 7.08 15.69 3.28
N ALA A 165 7.43 14.61 3.98
CA ALA A 165 6.54 14.02 4.97
C ALA A 165 6.33 14.96 6.16
N PRO A 166 5.09 15.05 6.70
CA PRO A 166 4.82 15.84 7.88
C PRO A 166 5.67 15.37 9.06
N SER A 167 6.17 16.31 9.85
CA SER A 167 7.08 16.01 10.95
C SER A 167 6.33 15.95 12.26
N LEU A 168 6.56 14.87 13.00
CA LEU A 168 6.08 14.71 14.35
C LEU A 168 6.70 15.80 15.23
N LYS A 169 5.86 16.51 15.98
CA LYS A 169 6.28 17.55 16.92
C LYS A 169 6.48 16.96 18.31
N ALA A 170 5.43 16.34 18.82
CA ALA A 170 5.42 15.71 20.14
C ALA A 170 4.28 14.70 20.23
N LEU A 171 4.53 13.63 20.97
CA LEU A 171 3.49 12.78 21.48
C LEU A 171 2.69 13.54 22.56
N VAL A 172 1.37 13.51 22.47
CA VAL A 172 0.45 14.10 23.46
C VAL A 172 0.12 13.04 24.50
N THR A 173 -0.42 11.90 24.04
CA THR A 173 -0.88 10.82 24.91
C THR A 173 -0.63 9.47 24.24
N ALA A 174 -0.08 8.52 25.00
CA ALA A 174 0.04 7.13 24.57
C ALA A 174 -0.82 6.19 25.43
N PRO A 175 -1.14 4.99 24.92
CA PRO A 175 -1.79 3.95 25.70
C PRO A 175 -1.05 3.53 26.95
N ASP A 176 -1.83 3.11 27.93
CA ASP A 176 -1.30 2.52 29.15
C ASP A 176 -0.37 1.35 28.79
N PRO A 177 0.85 1.28 29.35
CA PRO A 177 1.81 0.22 29.07
C PRO A 177 1.25 -1.20 29.21
N ALA A 178 0.28 -1.42 30.10
CA ALA A 178 -0.30 -2.76 30.28
C ALA A 178 -1.12 -3.23 29.07
N LEU A 179 -1.55 -2.33 28.18
CA LEU A 179 -2.29 -2.66 26.96
C LEU A 179 -1.38 -3.00 25.77
N LEU A 180 -0.08 -2.76 25.89
CA LEU A 180 0.87 -2.87 24.77
C LEU A 180 1.28 -4.32 24.45
N GLY A 181 1.06 -5.28 25.35
CA GLY A 181 1.62 -6.63 25.26
C GLY A 181 1.29 -7.40 23.96
N GLN A 182 0.11 -7.18 23.37
CA GLN A 182 -0.28 -7.80 22.08
C GLN A 182 -0.81 -6.77 21.07
N SER A 183 -0.64 -5.48 21.38
CA SER A 183 -1.17 -4.38 20.59
C SER A 183 -0.04 -3.69 19.84
N GLU A 184 -0.34 -3.27 18.63
CA GLU A 184 0.53 -2.36 17.89
C GLU A 184 0.16 -0.91 18.15
N LEU A 185 1.15 -0.05 17.96
CA LEU A 185 1.00 1.37 18.13
C LEU A 185 0.95 2.06 16.77
N GLY A 186 -0.05 2.92 16.58
CA GLY A 186 -0.19 3.76 15.40
C GLY A 186 -0.41 5.21 15.77
N VAL A 187 0.29 6.12 15.09
CA VAL A 187 0.17 7.56 15.38
C VAL A 187 -1.16 8.11 14.84
N LEU A 188 -1.99 8.62 15.75
CA LEU A 188 -3.22 9.35 15.46
C LEU A 188 -2.91 10.85 15.48
N ALA A 189 -2.98 11.47 14.31
CA ALA A 189 -2.45 12.81 14.05
C ALA A 189 -3.32 13.53 13.03
N VAL A 190 -4.58 13.78 13.38
CA VAL A 190 -5.54 14.42 12.49
C VAL A 190 -5.42 15.94 12.59
N ARG A 191 -5.47 16.66 11.46
CA ARG A 191 -5.43 18.13 11.44
C ARG A 191 -6.48 18.70 10.51
N ALA A 192 -7.23 19.68 10.98
CA ALA A 192 -8.11 20.49 10.12
C ALA A 192 -7.29 21.58 9.40
N GLU A 193 -7.44 21.69 8.09
CA GLU A 193 -6.78 22.73 7.30
C GLU A 193 -7.57 23.05 6.03
N GLY A 194 -7.72 24.34 5.71
CA GLY A 194 -8.34 24.79 4.46
C GLY A 194 -9.79 24.32 4.23
N GLY A 195 -10.54 24.02 5.31
CA GLY A 195 -11.90 23.48 5.22
C GLY A 195 -11.96 21.96 4.99
N GLY A 196 -10.83 21.27 5.02
CA GLY A 196 -10.74 19.81 4.96
C GLY A 196 -9.97 19.22 6.14
N TRP A 197 -9.89 17.88 6.17
CA TRP A 197 -9.13 17.13 7.17
C TRP A 197 -7.93 16.46 6.52
N ARG A 198 -6.75 16.65 7.11
CA ARG A 198 -5.48 16.06 6.70
C ARG A 198 -5.19 14.86 7.60
N LEU A 199 -4.94 13.70 6.97
CA LEU A 199 -4.63 12.45 7.65
C LEU A 199 -3.30 11.92 7.12
N PRO A 200 -2.17 12.09 7.85
CA PRO A 200 -0.88 11.58 7.39
C PRO A 200 -0.92 10.05 7.28
N TYR A 201 -0.31 9.49 6.24
CA TYR A 201 -0.04 8.04 6.17
C TYR A 201 1.22 7.66 6.96
N ALA A 202 2.19 8.57 6.99
CA ALA A 202 3.42 8.45 7.77
C ALA A 202 3.85 9.83 8.27
N LEU A 203 4.57 9.84 9.38
CA LEU A 203 5.12 11.02 10.04
C LEU A 203 6.62 10.86 10.20
N ARG A 204 7.37 11.92 9.96
CA ARG A 204 8.81 11.95 10.20
C ARG A 204 9.08 12.16 11.69
N ALA A 205 9.83 11.25 12.30
CA ALA A 205 10.35 11.36 13.65
C ALA A 205 11.89 11.27 13.59
N GLY A 206 12.55 12.43 13.59
CA GLY A 206 13.98 12.51 13.27
C GLY A 206 14.26 12.03 11.85
N ASP A 207 15.16 11.06 11.69
CA ASP A 207 15.52 10.47 10.39
C ASP A 207 14.62 9.29 9.96
N ALA A 208 13.67 8.90 10.82
CA ALA A 208 12.79 7.77 10.56
C ALA A 208 11.38 8.23 10.15
N LEU A 209 10.72 7.44 9.32
CA LEU A 209 9.30 7.58 9.04
C LEU A 209 8.51 6.56 9.85
N VAL A 210 7.66 7.07 10.74
CA VAL A 210 6.76 6.30 11.59
C VAL A 210 5.39 6.25 10.90
N PRO A 211 4.83 5.05 10.69
CA PRO A 211 3.50 4.91 10.09
C PRO A 211 2.41 5.44 11.02
N ALA A 212 1.43 6.12 10.42
CA ALA A 212 0.23 6.56 11.13
C ALA A 212 -0.71 5.38 11.38
N LEU A 213 -1.72 5.62 12.22
CA LEU A 213 -2.73 4.61 12.60
C LEU A 213 -3.42 3.98 11.39
N ALA A 214 -3.70 4.77 10.35
CA ALA A 214 -4.30 4.27 9.11
C ALA A 214 -3.39 3.29 8.35
N ALA A 215 -2.10 3.61 8.27
CA ALA A 215 -1.13 2.75 7.60
C ALA A 215 -0.95 1.42 8.34
N GLN A 216 -0.94 1.48 9.68
CA GLN A 216 -0.92 0.30 10.54
C GLN A 216 -2.13 -0.62 10.30
N ALA A 217 -3.34 -0.05 10.35
CA ALA A 217 -4.57 -0.80 10.11
C ALA A 217 -4.60 -1.47 8.73
N LEU A 218 -4.19 -0.75 7.68
CA LEU A 218 -4.12 -1.29 6.32
C LEU A 218 -3.08 -2.41 6.18
N ALA A 219 -1.91 -2.26 6.78
CA ALA A 219 -0.87 -3.27 6.74
C ALA A 219 -1.32 -4.59 7.35
N ARG A 220 -2.02 -4.51 8.49
CA ARG A 220 -2.58 -5.68 9.18
C ARG A 220 -3.69 -6.32 8.38
N ARG A 221 -4.58 -5.51 7.79
CA ARG A 221 -5.67 -5.99 6.94
C ARG A 221 -5.17 -6.76 5.71
N VAL A 222 -4.08 -6.31 5.10
CA VAL A 222 -3.45 -6.95 3.93
C VAL A 222 -2.46 -8.06 4.36
N ARG A 223 -2.23 -8.22 5.67
CA ARG A 223 -1.30 -9.20 6.29
C ARG A 223 0.13 -9.04 5.79
N THR A 224 0.61 -7.82 5.89
CA THR A 224 1.89 -7.39 5.31
C THR A 224 2.81 -6.78 6.36
N PRO A 225 4.06 -7.27 6.50
CA PRO A 225 5.05 -6.61 7.32
C PRO A 225 5.33 -5.20 6.77
N TYR A 226 5.41 -4.20 7.67
CA TYR A 226 5.72 -2.80 7.32
C TYR A 226 7.04 -2.65 6.54
N ALA A 227 7.99 -3.53 6.80
CA ALA A 227 9.28 -3.54 6.11
C ALA A 227 9.16 -3.77 4.60
N LEU A 228 8.05 -4.38 4.15
CA LEU A 228 7.79 -4.67 2.74
C LEU A 228 6.95 -3.60 2.04
N HIS A 229 6.33 -2.69 2.80
CA HIS A 229 5.55 -1.59 2.24
C HIS A 229 6.48 -0.60 1.57
N ARG A 230 6.16 -0.24 0.32
CA ARG A 230 6.89 0.80 -0.39
C ARG A 230 6.10 2.10 -0.33
N LEU A 231 6.61 3.08 0.39
CA LEU A 231 6.07 4.43 0.42
C LEU A 231 6.80 5.30 -0.61
N ARG A 232 6.05 5.97 -1.47
CA ARG A 232 6.57 6.96 -2.40
C ARG A 232 6.04 8.35 -2.06
N LEU A 233 6.95 9.31 -1.91
CA LEU A 233 6.66 10.72 -1.66
C LEU A 233 7.02 11.58 -2.88
N GLY A 234 6.38 12.75 -3.01
CA GLY A 234 6.52 13.65 -4.16
C GLY A 234 5.53 13.36 -5.30
N PRO A 235 5.87 13.72 -6.56
CA PRO A 235 4.99 13.48 -7.71
C PRO A 235 4.68 11.99 -7.89
N GLY A 236 3.38 11.67 -7.96
CA GLY A 236 2.90 10.29 -7.99
C GLY A 236 2.92 9.59 -6.62
N ALA A 237 2.90 10.35 -5.52
CA ALA A 237 2.91 9.79 -4.17
C ALA A 237 1.80 8.76 -3.94
N GLY A 238 2.16 7.72 -3.19
CA GLY A 238 1.31 6.59 -2.89
C GLY A 238 2.02 5.54 -2.05
N ALA A 239 1.25 4.68 -1.40
CA ALA A 239 1.77 3.50 -0.71
C ALA A 239 1.42 2.24 -1.50
N PHE A 240 2.43 1.42 -1.80
CA PHE A 240 2.28 0.11 -2.41
C PHE A 240 2.30 -0.95 -1.32
N LEU A 241 1.20 -1.67 -1.20
CA LEU A 241 1.03 -2.81 -0.29
C LEU A 241 1.06 -4.10 -1.11
N GLU A 242 1.16 -5.25 -0.44
CA GLU A 242 1.06 -6.55 -1.12
C GLU A 242 -0.32 -6.75 -1.77
N GLN A 243 -0.44 -7.83 -2.55
CA GLN A 243 -1.66 -8.19 -3.27
C GLN A 243 -2.10 -7.12 -4.28
N GLY A 244 -1.14 -6.27 -4.69
CA GLY A 244 -1.37 -5.19 -5.65
C GLY A 244 -2.22 -4.05 -5.12
N ARG A 245 -2.41 -3.90 -3.80
CA ARG A 245 -3.11 -2.72 -3.28
C ARG A 245 -2.21 -1.48 -3.40
N PHE A 246 -2.79 -0.41 -3.91
CA PHE A 246 -2.17 0.89 -4.02
C PHE A 246 -3.04 1.92 -3.33
N VAL A 247 -2.46 2.68 -2.40
CA VAL A 247 -3.15 3.77 -1.70
C VAL A 247 -2.60 5.09 -2.25
N PRO A 248 -3.38 5.86 -3.02
CA PRO A 248 -2.97 7.15 -3.54
C PRO A 248 -2.83 8.14 -2.39
N LEU A 249 -1.71 8.85 -2.37
CA LEU A 249 -1.40 9.86 -1.36
C LEU A 249 -1.20 11.23 -2.01
N ALA A 250 -1.36 12.28 -1.23
CA ALA A 250 -0.86 13.61 -1.58
C ALA A 250 0.67 13.58 -1.64
N VAL A 251 1.27 14.59 -2.27
CA VAL A 251 2.73 14.67 -2.51
C VAL A 251 3.55 14.57 -1.21
N ASN A 252 2.97 14.95 -0.09
CA ASN A 252 3.57 14.92 1.23
C ASN A 252 3.24 13.65 2.04
N GLY A 253 2.58 12.66 1.43
CA GLY A 253 2.24 11.40 2.09
C GLY A 253 0.94 11.41 2.90
N GLU A 254 0.07 12.40 2.70
CA GLU A 254 -1.26 12.39 3.32
C GLU A 254 -2.29 11.57 2.54
N MET A 255 -3.14 10.88 3.28
CA MET A 255 -4.32 10.23 2.74
C MET A 255 -5.40 11.28 2.46
N ARG A 256 -6.08 11.11 1.32
CA ARG A 256 -7.28 11.89 1.03
C ARG A 256 -8.49 11.27 1.72
N VAL A 257 -9.27 12.10 2.40
CA VAL A 257 -10.58 11.71 2.93
C VAL A 257 -11.64 12.16 1.93
N SER A 258 -12.21 11.22 1.17
CA SER A 258 -13.27 11.55 0.22
C SER A 258 -14.54 12.00 0.96
N ALA A 259 -15.20 13.04 0.45
CA ALA A 259 -16.54 13.47 0.87
C ALA A 259 -17.57 13.20 -0.25
N PRO A 260 -18.82 12.75 0.05
CA PRO A 260 -19.42 12.55 1.36
C PRO A 260 -19.58 11.08 1.82
N ALA A 261 -19.67 10.99 3.15
CA ALA A 261 -19.97 9.95 4.15
C ALA A 261 -20.82 8.68 3.87
N GLU A 262 -21.35 8.36 2.69
CA GLU A 262 -22.39 7.30 2.61
C GLU A 262 -21.91 5.84 2.76
N GLY A 263 -20.59 5.58 2.86
CA GLY A 263 -20.07 4.20 2.77
C GLY A 263 -19.73 3.49 4.08
N VAL A 264 -19.54 4.20 5.21
CA VAL A 264 -19.07 3.57 6.46
C VAL A 264 -20.24 3.42 7.43
N PRO A 265 -20.70 2.19 7.73
CA PRO A 265 -21.74 2.00 8.72
C PRO A 265 -21.21 2.38 10.12
N GLU A 266 -22.01 3.17 10.83
CA GLU A 266 -21.74 3.61 12.20
C GLU A 266 -22.62 2.83 13.17
N VAL A 267 -21.99 2.31 14.23
CA VAL A 267 -22.61 1.54 15.30
C VAL A 267 -22.39 2.26 16.63
N SER A 268 -23.41 2.31 17.47
CA SER A 268 -23.28 2.88 18.81
C SER A 268 -22.57 1.91 19.74
N ALA A 269 -21.52 2.37 20.43
CA ALA A 269 -20.83 1.54 21.43
C ALA A 269 -21.75 1.10 22.57
N LEU A 270 -22.74 1.93 22.94
CA LEU A 270 -23.72 1.58 23.96
C LEU A 270 -24.54 0.34 23.58
N GLY A 271 -24.83 0.16 22.29
CA GLY A 271 -25.52 -1.04 21.77
C GLY A 271 -24.72 -2.32 21.93
N LEU A 272 -23.38 -2.22 21.99
CA LEU A 272 -22.50 -3.37 22.27
C LEU A 272 -22.46 -3.70 23.77
N MET A 273 -22.61 -2.70 24.64
CA MET A 273 -22.55 -2.88 26.09
C MET A 273 -23.80 -3.59 26.65
N THR A 274 -24.97 -3.36 26.03
CA THR A 274 -26.23 -3.99 26.42
C THR A 274 -26.37 -5.42 25.88
N GLY A 275 -25.41 -5.87 25.05
CA GLY A 275 -25.52 -7.02 24.15
C GLY A 275 -24.95 -8.36 24.63
N THR A 276 -24.76 -8.60 25.94
CA THR A 276 -24.46 -9.99 26.42
C THR A 276 -25.57 -10.99 26.08
N LEU A 277 -26.72 -10.50 25.59
CA LEU A 277 -27.74 -11.25 24.85
C LEU A 277 -27.69 -10.79 23.39
N ALA A 278 -27.40 -11.71 22.46
CA ALA A 278 -27.24 -11.47 21.03
C ALA A 278 -28.45 -10.83 20.29
N GLU A 279 -29.48 -10.39 21.00
CA GLU A 279 -30.69 -9.74 20.50
C GLU A 279 -30.67 -8.20 20.57
N GLY A 280 -29.75 -7.57 21.34
CA GLY A 280 -29.79 -6.13 21.63
C GLY A 280 -29.44 -5.17 20.48
N LEU A 281 -28.60 -5.57 19.52
CA LEU A 281 -28.23 -4.73 18.37
C LEU A 281 -29.27 -4.80 17.25
N PRO A 282 -29.65 -3.67 16.61
CA PRO A 282 -30.45 -3.67 15.40
C PRO A 282 -29.82 -4.53 14.28
N ALA A 283 -30.65 -5.17 13.45
CA ALA A 283 -30.17 -6.06 12.38
C ALA A 283 -29.18 -5.39 11.41
N VAL A 284 -29.38 -4.09 11.14
CA VAL A 284 -28.50 -3.29 10.28
C VAL A 284 -27.10 -3.14 10.89
N GLU A 285 -27.01 -2.88 12.19
CA GLU A 285 -25.73 -2.75 12.90
C GLU A 285 -25.02 -4.10 13.02
N LYS A 286 -25.76 -5.19 13.24
CA LYS A 286 -25.19 -6.55 13.20
C LYS A 286 -24.60 -6.86 11.83
N GLN A 287 -25.34 -6.56 10.76
CA GLN A 287 -24.86 -6.78 9.39
C GLN A 287 -23.60 -5.94 9.10
N ALA A 288 -23.56 -4.69 9.58
CA ALA A 288 -22.40 -3.83 9.46
C ALA A 288 -21.15 -4.42 10.14
N LEU A 289 -21.29 -4.90 11.38
CA LEU A 289 -20.17 -5.50 12.12
C LEU A 289 -19.74 -6.85 11.53
N SER A 290 -20.67 -7.70 11.11
CA SER A 290 -20.34 -8.98 10.45
C SER A 290 -19.67 -8.79 9.08
N GLY A 291 -19.94 -7.69 8.38
CA GLY A 291 -19.25 -7.31 7.15
C GLY A 291 -17.90 -6.61 7.39
N GLY A 292 -17.77 -5.90 8.51
CA GLY A 292 -16.60 -5.13 8.89
C GLY A 292 -15.39 -6.00 9.20
N ARG A 293 -14.40 -5.98 8.30
CA ARG A 293 -13.10 -6.63 8.54
C ARG A 293 -12.18 -5.74 9.37
N ILE A 294 -12.30 -4.43 9.21
CA ILE A 294 -11.69 -3.46 10.12
C ILE A 294 -12.79 -2.82 10.95
N VAL A 295 -12.67 -2.89 12.27
CA VAL A 295 -13.55 -2.15 13.18
C VAL A 295 -12.74 -1.04 13.82
N VAL A 296 -13.17 0.21 13.59
CA VAL A 296 -12.56 1.39 14.20
C VAL A 296 -13.44 1.84 15.36
N ILE A 297 -12.87 1.91 16.57
CA ILE A 297 -13.55 2.45 17.75
C ILE A 297 -13.00 3.84 18.04
N GLY A 298 -13.87 4.81 18.32
CA GLY A 298 -13.43 6.12 18.80
C GLY A 298 -14.45 6.86 19.63
N ILE A 299 -13.95 7.90 20.29
CA ILE A 299 -14.74 8.78 21.16
C ILE A 299 -15.10 10.03 20.37
N GLU A 300 -16.36 10.43 20.41
CA GLU A 300 -16.83 11.69 19.88
C GLU A 300 -16.49 12.82 20.85
N ALA A 301 -15.90 13.89 20.35
CA ALA A 301 -15.61 15.08 21.14
C ALA A 301 -16.88 15.90 21.39
N ALA A 302 -16.80 16.83 22.34
CA ALA A 302 -17.94 17.67 22.72
C ALA A 302 -18.50 18.55 21.59
N ASP A 303 -17.69 18.86 20.58
CA ASP A 303 -18.09 19.60 19.38
C ASP A 303 -18.70 18.70 18.28
N GLY A 304 -18.87 17.40 18.55
CA GLY A 304 -19.38 16.40 17.60
C GLY A 304 -18.32 15.90 16.60
N SER A 305 -17.08 16.39 16.69
CA SER A 305 -15.99 15.87 15.89
C SER A 305 -15.58 14.48 16.37
N CYS A 306 -15.16 13.62 15.43
CA CYS A 306 -14.74 12.27 15.75
C CYS A 306 -13.61 11.87 14.79
N GLU A 307 -12.38 11.86 15.29
CA GLU A 307 -11.20 11.51 14.49
C GLU A 307 -11.30 10.08 13.94
N ALA A 308 -11.87 9.16 14.72
CA ALA A 308 -12.13 7.79 14.30
C ALA A 308 -13.06 7.72 13.08
N ARG A 309 -14.01 8.64 12.95
CA ARG A 309 -14.90 8.73 11.78
C ARG A 309 -14.12 9.12 10.52
N LEU A 310 -13.16 10.03 10.64
CA LEU A 310 -12.27 10.42 9.55
C LEU A 310 -11.34 9.29 9.15
N LEU A 311 -10.76 8.62 10.14
CA LEU A 311 -9.92 7.44 9.94
C LEU A 311 -10.68 6.31 9.25
N ALA A 312 -11.87 5.95 9.74
CA ALA A 312 -12.69 4.89 9.16
C ALA A 312 -13.07 5.20 7.70
N ARG A 313 -13.37 6.46 7.38
CA ARG A 313 -13.62 6.90 6.00
C ARG A 313 -12.38 6.80 5.12
N ALA A 314 -11.22 7.21 5.61
CA ALA A 314 -9.97 7.08 4.86
C ALA A 314 -9.63 5.62 4.57
N LEU A 315 -9.83 4.74 5.56
CA LEU A 315 -9.62 3.29 5.42
C LEU A 315 -10.61 2.67 4.44
N ALA A 316 -11.90 3.00 4.55
CA ALA A 316 -12.93 2.50 3.64
C ALA A 316 -12.66 2.96 2.20
N GLY A 317 -12.32 4.24 2.02
CA GLY A 317 -11.92 4.79 0.72
C GLY A 317 -10.74 4.04 0.14
N ALA A 318 -9.67 3.83 0.91
CA ALA A 318 -8.48 3.10 0.47
C ALA A 318 -8.77 1.62 0.12
N LEU A 319 -9.65 0.95 0.87
CA LEU A 319 -9.99 -0.47 0.63
C LEU A 319 -10.91 -0.67 -0.56
N ALA A 320 -11.71 0.34 -0.91
CA ALA A 320 -12.60 0.35 -2.07
C ALA A 320 -11.85 0.60 -3.40
N LEU A 321 -10.57 0.98 -3.37
CA LEU A 321 -9.80 1.24 -4.59
C LEU A 321 -9.47 -0.07 -5.34
N PRO A 322 -9.37 0.00 -6.68
CA PRO A 322 -9.04 -1.16 -7.49
C PRO A 322 -7.62 -1.66 -7.19
N ARG A 323 -7.42 -2.96 -7.40
CA ARG A 323 -6.13 -3.62 -7.17
C ARG A 323 -5.33 -3.72 -8.46
N LEU A 324 -4.02 -3.50 -8.36
CA LEU A 324 -3.05 -3.81 -9.40
C LEU A 324 -2.96 -5.33 -9.55
N ARG A 325 -3.29 -5.86 -10.72
CA ARG A 325 -3.14 -7.28 -10.99
C ARG A 325 -1.72 -7.53 -11.51
N VAL A 326 -0.86 -8.07 -10.65
CA VAL A 326 0.43 -8.60 -11.11
C VAL A 326 0.18 -9.89 -11.88
N LEU A 327 0.74 -10.01 -13.08
CA LEU A 327 0.67 -11.25 -13.85
C LEU A 327 1.20 -12.42 -13.02
N THR A 328 0.49 -13.54 -13.05
CA THR A 328 0.94 -14.79 -12.44
C THR A 328 2.23 -15.27 -13.11
N LEU A 329 3.00 -16.12 -12.44
CA LEU A 329 4.25 -16.67 -13.01
C LEU A 329 4.00 -17.33 -14.38
N ARG A 330 2.87 -18.04 -14.53
CA ARG A 330 2.49 -18.69 -15.81
C ARG A 330 2.25 -17.67 -16.93
N GLU A 331 1.56 -16.57 -16.62
CA GLU A 331 1.31 -15.49 -17.58
C GLU A 331 2.60 -14.73 -17.91
N GLN A 332 3.48 -14.51 -16.93
CA GLN A 332 4.81 -13.92 -17.16
C GLN A 332 5.63 -14.78 -18.11
N TRP A 333 5.63 -16.11 -17.94
CA TRP A 333 6.27 -17.03 -18.88
C TRP A 333 5.75 -16.91 -20.31
N ALA A 334 4.45 -16.69 -20.51
CA ALA A 334 3.90 -16.47 -21.84
C ALA A 334 4.44 -15.18 -22.48
N VAL A 335 4.54 -14.09 -21.71
CA VAL A 335 5.14 -12.83 -22.18
C VAL A 335 6.64 -13.01 -22.49
N TRP A 336 7.37 -13.75 -21.65
CA TRP A 336 8.79 -14.05 -21.87
C TRP A 336 9.00 -14.92 -23.12
N ALA A 337 8.17 -15.94 -23.32
CA ALA A 337 8.20 -16.79 -24.51
C ALA A 337 7.93 -15.99 -25.78
N ALA A 338 6.91 -15.13 -25.78
CA ALA A 338 6.62 -14.24 -26.90
C ALA A 338 7.81 -13.30 -27.22
N SER A 339 8.44 -12.74 -26.18
CA SER A 339 9.62 -11.88 -26.32
C SER A 339 10.83 -12.64 -26.86
N GLY A 340 11.04 -13.89 -26.40
CA GLY A 340 12.08 -14.79 -26.90
C GLY A 340 11.88 -15.17 -28.38
N LEU A 341 10.64 -15.43 -28.80
CA LEU A 341 10.30 -15.68 -30.20
C LEU A 341 10.55 -14.44 -31.07
N ALA A 342 10.20 -13.24 -30.59
CA ALA A 342 10.50 -11.99 -31.28
C ALA A 342 12.02 -11.76 -31.40
N ALA A 343 12.79 -12.06 -30.35
CA ALA A 343 14.26 -12.01 -30.38
C ALA A 343 14.85 -13.01 -31.40
N ALA A 344 14.31 -14.23 -31.47
CA ALA A 344 14.72 -15.21 -32.47
C ALA A 344 14.40 -14.74 -33.90
N TRP A 345 13.23 -14.13 -34.10
CA TRP A 345 12.85 -13.53 -35.37
C TRP A 345 13.81 -12.41 -35.78
N LEU A 346 14.20 -11.52 -34.86
CA LEU A 346 15.21 -10.47 -35.11
C LEU A 346 16.52 -11.08 -35.62
N VAL A 347 17.04 -12.12 -34.94
CA VAL A 347 18.31 -12.78 -35.28
C VAL A 347 18.26 -13.49 -36.65
N LEU A 348 17.13 -14.11 -36.97
CA LEU A 348 16.99 -14.94 -38.17
C LEU A 348 16.62 -14.14 -39.43
N ARG A 349 15.77 -13.11 -39.29
CA ARG A 349 15.11 -12.45 -40.43
C ARG A 349 15.59 -11.02 -40.67
N VAL A 350 16.02 -10.29 -39.64
CA VAL A 350 16.38 -8.87 -39.80
C VAL A 350 17.81 -8.70 -40.32
N ARG A 351 17.99 -7.71 -41.21
CA ARG A 351 19.30 -7.35 -41.79
C ARG A 351 20.15 -6.64 -40.74
N ARG A 352 21.47 -6.89 -40.74
CA ARG A 352 22.40 -6.32 -39.74
C ARG A 352 22.27 -4.81 -39.57
N GLY A 353 22.14 -4.07 -40.67
CA GLY A 353 22.03 -2.60 -40.66
C GLY A 353 20.75 -2.06 -40.02
N ARG A 354 19.67 -2.84 -39.96
CA ARG A 354 18.38 -2.43 -39.35
C ARG A 354 18.11 -3.11 -38.01
N ALA A 355 18.99 -4.01 -37.56
CA ALA A 355 18.76 -4.81 -36.35
C ALA A 355 18.51 -3.96 -35.10
N LEU A 356 19.30 -2.91 -34.89
CA LEU A 356 19.15 -2.02 -33.73
C LEU A 356 17.87 -1.18 -33.82
N SER A 357 17.56 -0.60 -34.98
CA SER A 357 16.35 0.21 -35.15
C SER A 357 15.08 -0.63 -35.02
N THR A 358 15.06 -1.84 -35.60
CA THR A 358 13.91 -2.75 -35.48
C THR A 358 13.78 -3.29 -34.05
N GLY A 359 14.91 -3.61 -33.39
CA GLY A 359 14.91 -4.00 -31.98
C GLY A 359 14.38 -2.90 -31.07
N ALA A 360 14.85 -1.66 -31.24
CA ALA A 360 14.35 -0.50 -30.51
C ALA A 360 12.86 -0.25 -30.75
N GLY A 361 12.41 -0.36 -32.01
CA GLY A 361 10.99 -0.24 -32.36
C GLY A 361 10.12 -1.32 -31.69
N LEU A 362 10.59 -2.57 -31.62
CA LEU A 362 9.88 -3.64 -30.93
C LEU A 362 9.84 -3.43 -29.41
N MET A 363 10.94 -2.98 -28.80
CA MET A 363 10.97 -2.65 -27.37
C MET A 363 9.99 -1.52 -27.06
N PHE A 364 9.98 -0.46 -27.88
CA PHE A 364 9.03 0.65 -27.75
C PHE A 364 7.58 0.17 -27.90
N ALA A 365 7.27 -0.61 -28.93
CA ALA A 365 5.94 -1.18 -29.14
C ALA A 365 5.50 -2.07 -27.96
N ALA A 366 6.41 -2.87 -27.39
CA ALA A 366 6.14 -3.68 -26.22
C ALA A 366 5.83 -2.84 -24.97
N LEU A 367 6.61 -1.78 -24.72
CA LEU A 367 6.35 -0.86 -23.61
C LEU A 367 5.02 -0.12 -23.77
N VAL A 368 4.69 0.31 -24.98
CA VAL A 368 3.37 0.91 -25.30
C VAL A 368 2.25 -0.09 -25.08
N ALA A 369 2.41 -1.35 -25.49
CA ALA A 369 1.42 -2.39 -25.24
C ALA A 369 1.20 -2.63 -23.74
N VAL A 370 2.29 -2.70 -22.95
CA VAL A 370 2.19 -2.81 -21.48
C VAL A 370 1.51 -1.58 -20.87
N PHE A 371 1.84 -0.38 -21.34
CA PHE A 371 1.18 0.85 -20.91
C PHE A 371 -0.33 0.81 -21.17
N LEU A 372 -0.76 0.43 -22.38
CA LEU A 372 -2.18 0.35 -22.75
C LEU A 372 -2.92 -0.75 -21.97
N VAL A 373 -2.30 -1.90 -21.73
CA VAL A 373 -2.85 -2.97 -20.91
C VAL A 373 -2.99 -2.54 -19.44
N PHE A 374 -2.00 -1.81 -18.91
CA PHE A 374 -2.08 -1.27 -17.56
C PHE A 374 -3.18 -0.21 -17.45
N GLN A 375 -3.27 0.72 -18.41
CA GLN A 375 -4.31 1.74 -18.46
C GLN A 375 -5.71 1.16 -18.57
N SER A 376 -5.87 0.00 -19.23
CA SER A 376 -7.19 -0.62 -19.46
C SER A 376 -7.60 -1.62 -18.36
N ALA A 377 -6.67 -2.33 -17.75
CA ALA A 377 -6.97 -3.43 -16.84
C ALA A 377 -6.17 -3.39 -15.52
N LEU A 378 -5.33 -2.39 -15.29
CA LEU A 378 -4.40 -2.29 -14.14
C LEU A 378 -3.52 -3.54 -14.00
N VAL A 379 -3.22 -4.19 -15.12
CA VAL A 379 -2.38 -5.38 -15.19
C VAL A 379 -0.92 -4.96 -15.30
N TRP A 380 -0.12 -5.40 -14.34
CA TRP A 380 1.31 -5.13 -14.25
C TRP A 380 2.14 -6.35 -14.67
N CYS A 381 3.13 -6.10 -15.53
CA CYS A 381 4.15 -7.06 -15.91
C CYS A 381 5.54 -6.41 -15.80
N PRO A 382 6.48 -7.01 -15.06
CA PRO A 382 7.87 -6.56 -14.99
C PRO A 382 8.51 -6.50 -16.39
N PRO A 383 8.95 -5.32 -16.88
CA PRO A 383 9.46 -5.17 -18.24
C PRO A 383 10.87 -5.73 -18.42
N THR A 384 11.61 -5.94 -17.32
CA THR A 384 13.06 -6.22 -17.37
C THR A 384 13.41 -7.42 -18.23
N MET A 385 12.70 -8.55 -18.06
CA MET A 385 12.95 -9.78 -18.81
C MET A 385 12.57 -9.67 -20.31
N PRO A 386 11.37 -9.19 -20.68
CA PRO A 386 11.02 -8.92 -22.08
C PRO A 386 12.00 -7.99 -22.80
N VAL A 387 12.36 -6.87 -22.15
CA VAL A 387 13.27 -5.88 -22.74
C VAL A 387 14.67 -6.46 -22.93
N PHE A 388 15.17 -7.22 -21.95
CA PHE A 388 16.46 -7.91 -22.08
C PHE A 388 16.48 -8.89 -23.25
N ALA A 389 15.42 -9.68 -23.42
CA ALA A 389 15.34 -10.64 -24.52
C ALA A 389 15.42 -9.95 -25.88
N LEU A 390 14.66 -8.86 -26.05
CA LEU A 390 14.64 -8.07 -27.28
C LEU A 390 15.99 -7.36 -27.53
N ALA A 391 16.60 -6.78 -26.49
CA ALA A 391 17.91 -6.13 -26.59
C ALA A 391 19.01 -7.12 -27.00
N SER A 392 19.03 -8.30 -26.37
CA SER A 392 19.96 -9.38 -26.69
C SER A 392 19.77 -9.86 -28.14
N GLY A 393 18.52 -10.07 -28.55
CA GLY A 393 18.18 -10.43 -29.93
C GLY A 393 18.65 -9.39 -30.95
N ALA A 394 18.45 -8.10 -30.67
CA ALA A 394 18.88 -7.00 -31.54
C ALA A 394 20.42 -6.92 -31.66
N LEU A 395 21.14 -7.10 -30.54
CA LEU A 395 22.61 -7.09 -30.53
C LEU A 395 23.19 -8.27 -31.31
N ILE A 396 22.69 -9.48 -31.09
CA ILE A 396 23.12 -10.68 -31.82
C ILE A 396 22.78 -10.55 -33.31
N ALA A 397 21.61 -10.02 -33.65
CA ALA A 397 21.22 -9.73 -35.03
C ALA A 397 22.15 -8.70 -35.70
N ARG A 398 22.65 -7.70 -34.96
CA ARG A 398 23.59 -6.70 -35.47
C ARG A 398 24.97 -7.29 -35.80
N ILE A 399 25.47 -8.18 -34.95
CA ILE A 399 26.80 -8.81 -35.08
C ILE A 399 26.75 -9.94 -36.11
N PHE A 400 25.77 -10.83 -35.98
CA PHE A 400 25.73 -12.09 -36.71
C PHE A 400 24.65 -12.16 -37.79
N GLY A 401 23.72 -11.19 -37.90
CA GLY A 401 22.54 -11.24 -38.79
C GLY A 401 22.84 -11.30 -40.30
N ARG A 402 21.83 -11.17 -41.15
CA ARG A 402 22.03 -11.23 -42.61
C ARG A 402 22.75 -9.96 -43.12
N ALA A 403 23.85 -10.14 -43.85
CA ALA A 403 24.50 -9.05 -44.58
C ALA A 403 23.54 -8.54 -45.67
N GLY A 404 23.49 -7.22 -45.86
CA GLY A 404 22.71 -6.65 -46.96
C GLY A 404 23.33 -7.03 -48.29
N ALA A 405 22.53 -7.49 -49.24
CA ALA A 405 22.93 -7.58 -50.64
C ALA A 405 23.13 -6.15 -51.16
N GLY A 406 24.35 -5.62 -51.03
CA GLY A 406 24.64 -4.23 -51.34
C GLY A 406 26.07 -3.94 -51.76
N ASN A 407 26.93 -4.96 -51.91
CA ASN A 407 28.28 -4.85 -52.49
C ASN A 407 28.56 -6.10 -53.35
N ALA A 408 27.64 -6.47 -54.24
CA ALA A 408 28.02 -7.29 -55.38
C ALA A 408 28.70 -6.32 -56.36
N ALA A 409 30.02 -6.48 -56.53
CA ALA A 409 30.83 -5.70 -57.46
C ALA A 409 30.17 -5.68 -58.85
N PRO A 410 30.20 -4.54 -59.59
CA PRO A 410 29.72 -4.51 -60.95
C PRO A 410 30.49 -5.56 -61.77
N GLN A 411 29.75 -6.47 -62.42
CA GLN A 411 30.34 -7.42 -63.34
C GLN A 411 31.06 -6.66 -64.46
N PRO A 412 32.28 -7.06 -64.87
CA PRO A 412 32.94 -6.42 -65.98
C PRO A 412 32.13 -6.67 -67.25
N GLU A 413 31.64 -5.57 -67.81
CA GLU A 413 31.02 -5.45 -69.12
C GLU A 413 31.96 -6.07 -70.16
N LYS A 414 31.51 -7.16 -70.80
CA LYS A 414 32.20 -7.71 -71.97
C LYS A 414 32.00 -6.73 -73.12
N ALA A 415 33.06 -6.02 -73.49
CA ALA A 415 33.15 -5.23 -74.70
C ALA A 415 33.18 -6.14 -75.95
N PRO A 416 32.66 -5.65 -77.11
CA PRO A 416 32.24 -6.44 -78.27
C PRO A 416 33.36 -7.15 -79.04
#